data_AF-A0A926BLC1-F1
#
_entry.id   AF-A0A926BLC1-F1
#
_cell.length_a   1.000
_cell.length_b   1.000
_cell.length_c   1.000
_cell.angle_alpha   90.00
_cell.angle_beta   90.00
_cell.angle_gamma   90.00
#
_symmetry.space_group_name_H-M   'P 1'
#
loop_
_entity.id
_entity.type
_entity.pdbx_description
1 polymer ?
#
loop_
_entity_poly.entity_id
_entity_poly.type
_entity_poly.pdbx_seq_one_letter_code
_entity_poly.pdbx_strand_id
1 'polypeptide(L)'
;MRLLSFWLLLIVPGTGCFAICLYYAVQDWTMLQRAYADFERMAGRETSLAILFVAEAKQNIHRINLFADGVWALLGAIVAAIGLHGVCTMPTKKHLP
;
A
#
# COMPACT_ATOMS: atom_id res chain seq x y z
N MET A 1 28.91 -2.42 -11.55
CA MET A 1 28.15 -3.52 -10.92
C MET A 1 27.40 -3.05 -9.67
N ARG A 2 28.06 -2.45 -8.67
CA ARG A 2 27.40 -2.01 -7.41
C ARG A 2 26.19 -1.08 -7.58
N LEU A 3 26.30 -0.04 -8.41
CA LEU A 3 25.17 0.87 -8.71
C LEU A 3 23.97 0.11 -9.29
N LEU A 4 24.25 -0.80 -10.23
CA LEU A 4 23.25 -1.62 -10.92
C LEU A 4 22.55 -2.57 -9.94
N SER A 5 23.27 -3.09 -8.95
CA SER A 5 22.69 -3.91 -7.87
C SER A 5 21.70 -3.14 -7.00
N PHE A 6 22.00 -1.88 -6.62
CA PHE A 6 21.04 -1.05 -5.86
C PHE A 6 19.76 -0.77 -6.65
N TRP A 7 19.89 -0.50 -7.94
CA TRP A 7 18.74 -0.29 -8.81
C TRP A 7 17.87 -1.55 -8.94
N LEU A 8 18.48 -2.69 -9.26
CA LEU A 8 17.75 -3.94 -9.51
C LEU A 8 17.14 -4.58 -8.26
N LEU A 9 17.81 -4.48 -7.11
CA LEU A 9 17.41 -5.23 -5.91
C LEU A 9 16.61 -4.40 -4.90
N LEU A 10 16.73 -3.07 -4.94
CA LEU A 10 16.13 -2.20 -3.93
C LEU A 10 15.23 -1.15 -4.55
N ILE A 11 15.75 -0.32 -5.45
CA ILE A 11 15.01 0.85 -5.94
C ILE A 11 13.83 0.42 -6.81
N VAL A 12 14.07 -0.37 -7.87
CA VAL A 12 13.01 -0.82 -8.78
C VAL A 12 11.96 -1.68 -8.07
N PRO A 13 12.31 -2.74 -7.32
CA PRO A 13 11.29 -3.56 -6.66
C PRO A 13 10.59 -2.81 -5.52
N GLY A 14 11.30 -1.97 -4.74
CA GLY A 14 10.71 -1.17 -3.67
C GLY A 14 9.71 -0.14 -4.18
N THR A 15 10.08 0.61 -5.23
CA THR A 15 9.17 1.58 -5.87
C THR A 15 7.99 0.89 -6.56
N GLY A 16 8.22 -0.25 -7.21
CA GLY A 16 7.16 -1.06 -7.81
C GLY A 16 6.15 -1.56 -6.77
N CYS A 17 6.63 -2.13 -5.66
CA CYS A 17 5.77 -2.56 -4.55
C CYS A 17 5.00 -1.37 -3.95
N PHE A 18 5.67 -0.25 -3.70
CA PHE A 18 5.00 0.97 -3.22
C PHE A 18 3.87 1.42 -4.16
N ALA A 19 4.13 1.52 -5.46
CA ALA A 19 3.16 1.99 -6.43
C ALA A 19 1.96 1.04 -6.55
N ILE A 20 2.21 -0.28 -6.61
CA ILE A 20 1.15 -1.30 -6.71
C ILE A 20 0.27 -1.27 -5.45
N CYS A 21 0.88 -1.30 -4.27
CA CYS A 21 0.14 -1.32 -3.00
C CYS A 21 -0.60 0.01 -2.77
N LEU A 22 0.00 1.16 -3.11
CA LEU A 22 -0.70 2.44 -3.02
C LEU A 22 -1.91 2.51 -3.95
N TYR A 23 -1.79 1.97 -5.17
CA TYR A 23 -2.90 1.87 -6.11
C TYR A 23 -4.07 1.06 -5.51
N TYR A 24 -3.78 -0.13 -4.98
CA TYR A 24 -4.81 -0.96 -4.35
C TYR A 24 -5.37 -0.35 -3.06
N ALA A 25 -4.56 0.32 -2.25
CA ALA A 25 -5.03 1.07 -1.09
C ALA A 25 -6.05 2.15 -1.49
N VAL A 26 -5.80 2.90 -2.57
CA VAL A 26 -6.78 3.88 -3.06
C VAL A 26 -8.06 3.19 -3.54
N GLN A 27 -7.94 2.06 -4.23
CA GLN A 27 -9.10 1.29 -4.68
C GLN A 27 -9.93 0.76 -3.49
N ASP A 28 -9.31 0.11 -2.51
CA ASP A 28 -9.99 -0.42 -1.33
C ASP A 28 -10.57 0.70 -0.45
N TRP A 29 -9.92 1.87 -0.39
CA TRP A 29 -10.51 3.05 0.25
C TRP A 29 -11.85 3.42 -0.40
N THR A 30 -11.92 3.46 -1.73
CA THR A 30 -13.19 3.78 -2.41
C THR A 30 -14.27 2.72 -2.18
N MET A 31 -13.89 1.44 -2.14
CA MET A 31 -14.82 0.34 -1.85
C MET A 31 -15.30 0.39 -0.41
N LEU A 32 -14.42 0.72 0.53
CA LEU A 32 -14.76 0.89 1.94
C LEU A 32 -15.81 1.99 2.14
N GLN A 33 -15.63 3.15 1.49
CA GLN A 33 -16.59 4.26 1.56
C GLN A 33 -17.98 3.84 1.05
N ARG A 34 -18.03 3.05 -0.04
CA ARG A 34 -19.30 2.50 -0.55
C ARG A 34 -19.93 1.53 0.43
N ALA A 35 -19.13 0.63 1.02
CA ALA A 35 -19.62 -0.32 2.02
C ALA A 35 -20.16 0.39 3.27
N TYR A 36 -19.56 1.50 3.70
CA TYR A 36 -20.09 2.36 4.76
C TYR A 36 -21.43 2.99 4.38
N ALA A 37 -21.52 3.62 3.21
CA ALA A 37 -22.77 4.22 2.76
C ALA A 37 -23.91 3.19 2.63
N ASP A 38 -23.60 1.98 2.15
CA ASP A 38 -24.59 0.90 2.03
C ASP A 38 -25.03 0.38 3.41
N PHE A 39 -24.10 0.24 4.36
CA PHE A 39 -24.42 -0.14 5.74
C PHE A 39 -25.35 0.88 6.40
N GLU A 40 -25.05 2.19 6.30
CA GLU A 40 -25.90 3.26 6.84
C GLU A 40 -27.31 3.24 6.25
N ARG A 41 -27.43 3.02 4.92
CA ARG A 41 -28.75 2.88 4.27
C ARG A 41 -29.52 1.66 4.76
N MET A 42 -28.86 0.54 5.04
CA MET A 42 -29.51 -0.67 5.54
C MET A 42 -29.90 -0.55 7.01
N ALA A 43 -29.06 0.08 7.83
CA ALA A 43 -29.31 0.34 9.25
C ALA A 43 -30.49 1.30 9.46
N GLY A 44 -30.70 2.26 8.55
CA GLY A 44 -31.83 3.19 8.57
C GLY A 44 -33.18 2.60 8.11
N ARG A 45 -33.21 1.31 7.73
CA ARG A 45 -34.44 0.58 7.36
C ARG A 45 -34.71 -0.50 8.41
N GLU A 46 -35.95 -0.96 8.54
CA GLU A 46 -36.28 -2.17 9.30
C GLU A 46 -35.72 -3.42 8.61
N THR A 47 -34.40 -3.57 8.67
CA THR A 47 -33.63 -4.66 8.06
C THR A 47 -33.32 -5.71 9.12
N SER A 48 -33.28 -6.99 8.75
CA SER A 48 -32.92 -8.06 9.68
C SER A 48 -31.47 -7.92 10.16
N LEU A 49 -31.25 -8.23 11.44
CA LEU A 49 -29.93 -8.16 12.08
C LEU A 49 -28.86 -8.98 11.32
N ALA A 50 -29.27 -10.11 10.73
CA ALA A 50 -28.40 -10.97 9.94
C ALA A 50 -27.83 -10.26 8.70
N ILE A 51 -28.65 -9.48 8.00
CA ILE A 51 -28.22 -8.69 6.84
C ILE A 51 -27.24 -7.60 7.27
N LEU A 52 -27.50 -6.97 8.42
CA LEU A 52 -26.65 -5.94 8.98
C LEU A 52 -25.26 -6.49 9.35
N PHE A 53 -25.19 -7.66 9.97
CA PHE A 53 -23.92 -8.35 10.26
C PHE A 53 -23.11 -8.68 9.01
N VAL A 54 -23.77 -9.13 7.93
CA VAL A 54 -23.09 -9.40 6.66
C VAL A 54 -22.54 -8.11 6.04
N ALA A 55 -23.27 -7.01 6.13
CA ALA A 55 -22.82 -5.71 5.66
C ALA A 55 -21.62 -5.19 6.49
N GLU A 56 -21.63 -5.37 7.81
CA GLU A 56 -20.51 -5.03 8.69
C GLU A 56 -19.26 -5.84 8.35
N ALA A 57 -19.40 -7.14 8.13
CA ALA A 57 -18.30 -8.01 7.73
C ALA A 57 -17.64 -7.54 6.42
N LYS A 58 -18.43 -7.07 5.45
CA LYS A 58 -17.90 -6.50 4.19
C LYS A 58 -17.08 -5.23 4.42
N GLN A 59 -17.51 -4.33 5.31
CA GLN A 59 -16.72 -3.15 5.67
C GLN A 59 -15.37 -3.55 6.28
N ASN A 60 -15.39 -4.52 7.20
CA ASN A 60 -14.17 -4.98 7.87
C ASN A 60 -13.17 -5.62 6.91
N ILE A 61 -13.63 -6.33 5.87
CA ILE A 61 -12.75 -6.85 4.80
C ILE A 61 -11.99 -5.70 4.12
N HIS A 62 -12.69 -4.67 3.64
CA HIS A 62 -12.03 -3.53 2.98
C HIS A 62 -11.12 -2.74 3.92
N ARG A 63 -11.44 -2.65 5.22
CA ARG A 63 -10.55 -2.02 6.22
C ARG A 63 -9.24 -2.78 6.38
N ILE A 64 -9.31 -4.11 6.47
CA ILE A 64 -8.13 -4.96 6.65
C ILE A 64 -7.27 -4.91 5.38
N ASN A 65 -7.87 -4.99 4.20
CA ASN A 65 -7.12 -4.90 2.94
C ASN A 65 -6.43 -3.54 2.80
N LEU A 66 -7.17 -2.46 3.01
CA LEU A 66 -6.61 -1.10 2.99
C LEU A 66 -5.43 -0.95 3.96
N PHE A 67 -5.55 -1.50 5.18
CA PHE A 67 -4.47 -1.48 6.14
C PHE A 67 -3.25 -2.26 5.65
N ALA A 68 -3.46 -3.47 5.14
CA ALA A 68 -2.39 -4.31 4.61
C ALA A 68 -1.67 -3.61 3.44
N ASP A 69 -2.43 -3.07 2.49
CA ASP A 69 -1.87 -2.32 1.35
C ASP A 69 -1.13 -1.06 1.79
N GLY A 70 -1.64 -0.35 2.80
CA GLY A 70 -0.94 0.80 3.39
C GLY A 70 0.40 0.41 4.01
N VAL A 71 0.45 -0.70 4.76
CA VAL A 71 1.69 -1.22 5.36
C VAL A 71 2.67 -1.66 4.28
N TRP A 72 2.21 -2.40 3.26
CA TRP A 72 3.06 -2.84 2.16
C TRP A 72 3.59 -1.68 1.32
N ALA A 73 2.77 -0.65 1.09
CA ALA A 73 3.21 0.55 0.42
C ALA A 73 4.35 1.21 1.21
N LEU A 74 4.17 1.43 2.52
CA LEU A 74 5.21 2.02 3.37
C LEU A 74 6.50 1.17 3.36
N LEU A 75 6.39 -0.16 3.44
CA LEU A 75 7.54 -1.05 3.38
C LEU A 75 8.28 -0.92 2.03
N GLY A 76 7.55 -0.89 0.91
CA GLY A 76 8.13 -0.66 -0.42
C GLY A 76 8.87 0.67 -0.50
N ALA A 77 8.29 1.74 0.06
CA ALA A 77 8.92 3.05 0.13
C ALA A 77 10.21 3.04 0.96
N ILE A 78 10.23 2.36 2.10
CA ILE A 78 11.42 2.20 2.95
C ILE A 78 12.52 1.45 2.17
N VAL A 79 12.19 0.35 1.50
CA VAL A 79 13.15 -0.43 0.70
C VAL A 79 13.75 0.43 -0.43
N ALA A 80 12.91 1.19 -1.14
CA ALA A 80 13.36 2.11 -2.17
C ALA A 80 14.29 3.21 -1.60
N ALA A 81 13.95 3.77 -0.43
CA ALA A 81 14.74 4.80 0.24
C ALA A 81 16.11 4.27 0.68
N ILE A 82 16.20 3.03 1.18
CA ILE A 82 17.48 2.37 1.51
C ILE A 82 18.33 2.23 0.24
N GLY A 83 17.73 1.79 -0.87
CA GLY A 83 18.41 1.70 -2.17
C GLY A 83 18.95 3.04 -2.64
N LEU A 84 18.13 4.08 -2.59
CA LEU A 84 18.49 5.45 -2.99
C LEU A 84 19.60 6.02 -2.10
N HIS A 85 19.49 5.83 -0.78
CA HIS A 85 20.53 6.25 0.17
C HIS A 85 21.87 5.56 -0.12
N GLY A 86 21.86 4.27 -0.44
CA GLY A 86 23.06 3.53 -0.85
C GLY A 86 23.68 4.08 -2.15
N VAL A 87 22.86 4.52 -3.10
CA VAL A 87 23.33 5.21 -4.31
C VAL A 87 23.96 6.57 -4.00
N CYS A 88 23.31 7.39 -3.18
CA CYS A 88 23.78 8.74 -2.85
C CYS A 88 25.06 8.76 -2.00
N THR A 89 25.28 7.73 -1.18
CA THR A 89 26.45 7.65 -0.29
C THR A 89 27.63 6.87 -0.88
N MET A 90 27.50 6.33 -2.10
CA MET A 90 28.60 5.61 -2.73
C MET A 90 29.75 6.57 -3.07
N PRO A 91 31.00 6.24 -2.67
CA PRO A 91 32.15 7.07 -2.98
C PRO A 91 32.41 7.06 -4.49
N THR A 92 32.39 8.24 -5.10
CA THR A 92 32.84 8.44 -6.48
C THR A 92 34.33 8.14 -6.53
N LYS A 93 34.76 7.17 -7.36
CA LYS A 93 36.20 6.96 -7.61
C LYS A 93 36.75 8.25 -8.24
N LYS A 94 37.42 9.09 -7.44
CA LYS A 94 38.33 10.12 -7.96
C LYS A 94 39.42 9.37 -8.73
N HIS A 95 39.41 9.45 -10.06
CA HIS A 95 40.63 9.22 -10.82
C HIS A 95 41.60 10.32 -10.37
N LEU A 96 42.56 9.96 -9.50
CA LEU A 96 43.73 10.78 -9.29
C LEU A 96 44.68 10.54 -10.48
N PRO A 97 45.28 11.62 -11.03
CA PRO A 97 46.26 11.52 -12.11
C PRO A 97 47.56 10.82 -11.67
#